data_AF-A0A2Z3YPM5-F1
#
_entry.id   AF-A0A2Z3YPM5-F1
#
_cell.length_a   1.000
_cell.length_b   1.000
_cell.length_c   1.000
_cell.angle_alpha   90.00
_cell.angle_beta   90.00
_cell.angle_gamma   90.00
#
_symmetry.space_group_name_H-M   'P 1'
#
loop_
_entity.id
_entity.type
_entity.pdbx_description
1 polymer ?
#
loop_
_entity_poly.entity_id
_entity_poly.type
_entity_poly.pdbx_seq_one_letter_code
_entity_poly.pdbx_strand_id
1 'polypeptide(L)'
;MPKRVDHDLRRHEIIGSVWRLIADEGIDAVTTRRIAEVTGYSNGLLRYYFPGKDSVITEAYRYVVEATDIRAALSTTERGMAGLRTLAEEIMPLDDVRRAEARVALAFWQRALNHGDEADLFSRSFGSWREFLRLRLTEAVEDGEIPPDTDTTAALDELLTILMGTQITAAFDLPEGRTERMLATLEAFFTRLRGL
;
A
#
# COMPACT_ATOMS: atom_id res chain seq x y z
N MET A 1 17.17 0.84 27.23
CA MET A 1 16.33 0.49 26.06
C MET A 1 17.19 0.42 24.77
N PRO A 2 17.89 -0.69 24.42
CA PRO A 2 18.83 -0.62 23.28
C PRO A 2 18.75 -1.72 22.20
N LYS A 3 18.72 -3.02 22.53
CA LYS A 3 19.05 -4.09 21.56
C LYS A 3 17.94 -4.40 20.53
N ARG A 4 16.67 -4.27 20.93
CA ARG A 4 15.52 -4.55 20.05
C ARG A 4 15.25 -3.43 19.04
N VAL A 5 15.46 -2.18 19.46
CA VAL A 5 15.34 -1.00 18.59
C VAL A 5 16.41 -1.02 17.50
N ASP A 6 17.66 -1.38 17.83
CA ASP A 6 18.74 -1.56 16.83
C ASP A 6 18.42 -2.73 15.86
N HIS A 7 17.82 -3.80 16.38
CA HIS A 7 17.40 -4.94 15.55
C HIS A 7 16.31 -4.56 14.53
N ASP A 8 15.26 -3.87 14.96
CA ASP A 8 14.15 -3.48 14.08
C ASP A 8 14.58 -2.39 13.08
N LEU A 9 15.42 -1.43 13.53
CA LEU A 9 16.03 -0.44 12.65
C LEU A 9 16.88 -1.11 11.56
N ARG A 10 17.70 -2.11 11.92
CA ARG A 10 18.53 -2.83 10.95
C ARG A 10 17.69 -3.58 9.91
N ARG A 11 16.60 -4.23 10.34
CA ARG A 11 15.66 -4.87 9.39
C ARG A 11 15.11 -3.84 8.41
N HIS A 12 14.66 -2.70 8.93
CA HIS A 12 14.10 -1.63 8.13
C HIS A 12 15.12 -1.06 7.12
N GLU A 13 16.37 -0.83 7.53
CA GLU A 13 17.46 -0.40 6.63
C GLU A 13 17.74 -1.40 5.50
N ILE A 14 17.81 -2.70 5.82
CA ILE A 14 18.03 -3.76 4.83
C ILE A 14 16.86 -3.77 3.85
N ILE A 15 15.63 -3.73 4.34
CA ILE A 15 14.42 -3.75 3.51
C ILE A 15 14.30 -2.51 2.64
N GLY A 16 14.63 -1.33 3.16
CA GLY A 16 14.68 -0.08 2.39
C GLY A 16 15.61 -0.16 1.18
N SER A 17 16.61 -1.04 1.22
CA SER A 17 17.54 -1.29 0.12
C SER A 17 17.09 -2.39 -0.83
N VAL A 18 16.22 -3.32 -0.40
CA VAL A 18 15.87 -4.52 -1.20
C VAL A 18 14.42 -4.59 -1.64
N TRP A 19 13.50 -3.77 -1.12
CA TRP A 19 12.10 -3.86 -1.52
C TRP A 19 11.92 -3.63 -3.04
N ARG A 20 12.74 -2.76 -3.64
CA ARG A 20 12.78 -2.54 -5.10
C ARG A 20 13.25 -3.76 -5.88
N LEU A 21 14.12 -4.60 -5.32
CA LEU A 21 14.52 -5.85 -5.96
C LEU A 21 13.29 -6.74 -6.26
N ILE A 22 12.33 -6.78 -5.33
CA ILE A 22 11.07 -7.52 -5.50
C ILE A 22 10.25 -6.92 -6.64
N ALA A 23 10.17 -5.59 -6.70
CA ALA A 23 9.38 -4.88 -7.71
C ALA A 23 9.99 -4.96 -9.12
N ASP A 24 11.32 -4.96 -9.23
CA ASP A 24 12.04 -4.83 -10.50
C ASP A 24 12.42 -6.21 -11.08
N GLU A 25 12.88 -7.13 -10.24
CA GLU A 25 13.38 -8.45 -10.65
C GLU A 25 12.45 -9.61 -10.26
N GLY A 26 11.37 -9.32 -9.52
CA GLY A 26 10.40 -10.30 -9.06
C GLY A 26 10.85 -11.09 -7.83
N ILE A 27 9.92 -11.87 -7.27
CA ILE A 27 10.16 -12.61 -6.01
C ILE A 27 11.28 -13.65 -6.12
N ASP A 28 11.53 -14.21 -7.30
CA ASP A 28 12.53 -15.27 -7.45
C ASP A 28 13.97 -14.75 -7.44
N ALA A 29 14.17 -13.47 -7.74
CA ALA A 29 15.46 -12.79 -7.58
C ALA A 29 15.84 -12.58 -6.10
N VAL A 30 14.87 -12.69 -5.17
CA VAL A 30 15.06 -12.46 -3.74
C VAL A 30 15.77 -13.64 -3.09
N THR A 31 17.09 -13.69 -3.29
CA THR A 31 17.98 -14.68 -2.68
C THR A 31 18.92 -13.99 -1.69
N THR A 32 19.40 -14.73 -0.67
CA THR A 32 20.38 -14.18 0.29
C THR A 32 21.62 -13.62 -0.42
N ARG A 33 22.05 -14.28 -1.50
CA ARG A 33 23.16 -13.82 -2.34
C ARG A 33 22.84 -12.49 -3.02
N ARG A 34 21.70 -12.38 -3.70
CA ARG A 34 21.32 -11.15 -4.41
C ARG A 34 21.14 -9.99 -3.43
N ILE A 35 20.55 -10.25 -2.26
CA ILE A 35 20.44 -9.27 -1.18
C ILE A 35 21.82 -8.82 -0.69
N ALA A 36 22.77 -9.74 -0.51
CA ALA A 36 24.14 -9.41 -0.12
C ALA A 36 24.83 -8.52 -1.16
N GLU A 37 24.62 -8.79 -2.46
CA GLU A 37 25.16 -7.97 -3.56
C GLU A 37 24.59 -6.54 -3.55
N VAL A 38 23.31 -6.38 -3.26
CA VAL A 38 22.64 -5.06 -3.23
C VAL A 38 23.00 -4.27 -1.96
N THR A 39 23.11 -4.94 -0.81
CA THR A 39 23.21 -4.28 0.49
C THR A 39 24.63 -4.23 1.06
N GLY A 40 25.55 -5.04 0.54
CA GLY A 40 26.90 -5.21 1.09
C GLY A 40 26.98 -6.01 2.40
N TYR A 41 25.85 -6.46 2.95
CA TYR A 41 25.83 -7.27 4.17
C TYR A 41 26.25 -8.72 3.92
N SER A 42 26.85 -9.35 4.94
CA SER A 42 27.24 -10.76 4.85
C SER A 42 26.03 -11.69 4.83
N ASN A 43 26.16 -12.83 4.14
CA ASN A 43 25.11 -13.87 4.11
C ASN A 43 24.70 -14.35 5.52
N GLY A 44 25.65 -14.42 6.46
CA GLY A 44 25.39 -14.82 7.84
C GLY A 44 24.50 -13.82 8.58
N LEU A 45 24.78 -12.52 8.43
CA LEU A 45 23.96 -11.46 9.01
C LEU A 45 22.55 -11.45 8.39
N LEU A 46 22.48 -11.57 7.06
CA LEU A 46 21.19 -11.59 6.36
C LEU A 46 20.33 -12.79 6.76
N ARG A 47 20.90 -13.98 6.94
CA ARG A 47 20.16 -15.15 7.44
C ARG A 47 19.69 -15.00 8.88
N TYR A 48 20.42 -14.25 9.70
CA TYR A 48 20.02 -13.94 11.07
C TYR A 48 18.75 -13.08 11.12
N TYR A 49 18.66 -12.04 10.27
CA TYR A 49 17.47 -11.20 10.19
C TYR A 49 16.36 -11.83 9.34
N PHE A 50 16.70 -12.43 8.20
CA PHE A 50 15.76 -12.91 7.20
C PHE A 50 16.02 -14.40 6.94
N PRO A 51 15.43 -15.31 7.74
CA PRO A 51 15.67 -16.75 7.63
C PRO A 51 15.25 -17.35 6.29
N GLY A 52 14.44 -16.63 5.51
CA GLY A 52 14.05 -17.04 4.15
C GLY A 52 13.40 -15.91 3.35
N LYS A 53 13.17 -16.18 2.05
CA LYS A 53 12.51 -15.26 1.10
C LYS A 53 11.20 -14.69 1.65
N ASP A 54 10.41 -15.54 2.27
CA ASP A 54 9.11 -15.24 2.87
C ASP A 54 9.18 -14.10 3.90
N SER A 55 10.20 -14.14 4.77
CA SER A 55 10.44 -13.08 5.74
C SER A 55 10.82 -11.76 5.09
N VAL A 56 11.52 -11.79 3.95
CA VAL A 56 11.86 -10.57 3.19
C VAL A 56 10.61 -9.98 2.55
N ILE A 57 9.76 -10.81 1.95
CA ILE A 57 8.50 -10.36 1.31
C ILE A 57 7.56 -9.74 2.36
N THR A 58 7.39 -10.39 3.52
CA THR A 58 6.54 -9.87 4.60
C THR A 58 7.05 -8.50 5.09
N GLU A 59 8.35 -8.34 5.26
CA GLU A 59 8.91 -7.07 5.75
C GLU A 59 8.90 -5.99 4.68
N ALA A 60 9.10 -6.35 3.41
CA ALA A 60 8.91 -5.43 2.30
C ALA A 60 7.46 -4.96 2.21
N TYR A 61 6.47 -5.82 2.44
CA TYR A 61 5.07 -5.41 2.53
C TYR A 61 4.83 -4.41 3.67
N ARG A 62 5.37 -4.69 4.87
CA ARG A 62 5.31 -3.73 6.00
C ARG A 62 5.92 -2.38 5.63
N TYR A 63 7.09 -2.40 4.98
CA TYR A 63 7.79 -1.20 4.57
C TYR A 63 6.97 -0.34 3.60
N VAL A 64 6.33 -0.94 2.59
CA VAL A 64 5.53 -0.18 1.61
C VAL A 64 4.20 0.30 2.20
N VAL A 65 3.57 -0.47 3.09
CA VAL A 65 2.39 0.00 3.85
C VAL A 65 2.76 1.17 4.75
N GLU A 66 3.86 1.07 5.50
CA GLU A 66 4.35 2.15 6.36
C GLU A 66 4.68 3.41 5.55
N ALA A 67 5.30 3.27 4.37
CA ALA A 67 5.55 4.39 3.47
C ALA A 67 4.24 5.06 3.01
N THR A 68 3.21 4.26 2.69
CA THR A 68 1.88 4.76 2.33
C THR A 68 1.22 5.48 3.50
N ASP A 69 1.27 4.89 4.70
CA ASP A 69 0.70 5.47 5.92
C ASP A 69 1.39 6.78 6.30
N ILE A 70 2.72 6.89 6.13
CA ILE A 70 3.47 8.13 6.36
C ILE A 70 3.06 9.20 5.36
N ARG A 71 2.99 8.89 4.05
CA ARG A 71 2.57 9.86 3.04
C ARG A 71 1.14 10.30 3.28
N ALA A 72 0.24 9.37 3.57
CA ALA A 72 -1.12 9.67 3.99
C ALA A 72 -1.08 10.63 5.18
N ALA A 73 -0.46 10.26 6.31
CA ALA A 73 -0.41 11.08 7.51
C ALA A 73 0.15 12.50 7.29
N LEU A 74 1.16 12.65 6.43
CA LEU A 74 1.72 13.96 6.07
C LEU A 74 0.78 14.80 5.20
N SER A 75 -0.04 14.14 4.38
CA SER A 75 -1.03 14.77 3.52
C SER A 75 -2.37 15.04 4.23
N THR A 76 -2.68 14.38 5.36
CA THR A 76 -3.94 14.59 6.10
C THR A 76 -3.85 15.64 7.21
N THR A 77 -4.35 16.83 6.90
CA THR A 77 -5.15 17.63 7.85
C THR A 77 -6.60 17.80 7.37
N GLU A 78 -6.89 17.23 6.19
CA GLU A 78 -8.12 17.45 5.47
C GLU A 78 -9.25 16.54 5.94
N ARG A 79 -10.44 17.13 6.05
CA ARG A 79 -11.71 16.51 6.43
C ARG A 79 -12.51 16.18 5.17
N GLY A 80 -13.55 15.35 5.30
CA GLY A 80 -14.55 15.17 4.25
C GLY A 80 -13.99 14.62 2.93
N MET A 81 -14.52 15.08 1.80
CA MET A 81 -14.16 14.66 0.44
C MET A 81 -12.70 14.96 0.11
N ALA A 82 -12.13 16.04 0.64
CA ALA A 82 -10.73 16.39 0.44
C ALA A 82 -9.82 15.32 1.07
N GLY A 83 -10.05 15.00 2.35
CA GLY A 83 -9.31 13.92 3.03
C GLY A 83 -9.52 12.54 2.39
N LEU A 84 -10.72 12.27 1.88
CA LEU A 84 -11.04 11.03 1.16
C LEU A 84 -10.23 10.91 -0.14
N ARG A 85 -10.17 11.99 -0.93
CA ARG A 85 -9.36 12.07 -2.15
C ARG A 85 -7.89 11.89 -1.86
N THR A 86 -7.37 12.62 -0.88
CA THR A 86 -5.95 12.62 -0.53
C THR A 86 -5.48 11.20 -0.18
N LEU A 87 -6.20 10.46 0.67
CA LEU A 87 -5.83 9.07 0.96
C LEU A 87 -5.98 8.16 -0.27
N ALA A 88 -7.05 8.32 -1.05
CA ALA A 88 -7.24 7.53 -2.27
C ALA A 88 -6.07 7.69 -3.24
N GLU A 89 -5.61 8.93 -3.48
CA GLU A 89 -4.48 9.21 -4.37
C GLU A 89 -3.16 8.66 -3.82
N GLU A 90 -2.93 8.69 -2.50
CA GLU A 90 -1.73 8.09 -1.88
C GLU A 90 -1.66 6.57 -2.00
N ILE A 91 -2.82 5.90 -1.93
CA ILE A 91 -2.92 4.45 -2.14
C ILE A 91 -2.76 4.12 -3.64
N MET A 92 -3.24 4.98 -4.54
CA MET A 92 -3.19 4.71 -5.97
C MET A 92 -1.75 4.71 -6.53
N PRO A 93 -1.43 3.78 -7.45
CA PRO A 93 -0.10 3.62 -8.04
C PRO A 93 0.17 4.64 -9.17
N LEU A 94 0.15 5.93 -8.82
CA LEU A 94 0.17 7.04 -9.78
C LEU A 94 1.57 7.36 -10.34
N ASP A 95 2.63 6.99 -9.62
CA ASP A 95 4.04 7.20 -10.01
C ASP A 95 4.88 5.92 -9.93
N ASP A 96 6.16 6.01 -10.30
CA ASP A 96 7.07 4.86 -10.35
C ASP A 96 7.26 4.20 -8.98
N VAL A 97 7.29 4.99 -7.91
CA VAL A 97 7.47 4.47 -6.55
C VAL A 97 6.23 3.67 -6.15
N ARG A 98 5.05 4.26 -6.27
CA ARG A 98 3.78 3.59 -5.90
C ARG A 98 3.45 2.41 -6.81
N ARG A 99 3.90 2.42 -8.07
CA ARG A 99 3.85 1.22 -8.94
C ARG A 99 4.74 0.09 -8.44
N ALA A 100 5.95 0.40 -7.98
CA ALA A 100 6.83 -0.59 -7.38
C ALA A 100 6.23 -1.15 -6.07
N GLU A 101 5.62 -0.29 -5.24
CA GLU A 101 4.90 -0.69 -4.02
C GLU A 101 3.75 -1.66 -4.34
N ALA A 102 2.96 -1.39 -5.39
CA ALA A 102 1.89 -2.27 -5.85
C ALA A 102 2.39 -3.67 -6.24
N ARG A 103 3.56 -3.77 -6.88
CA ARG A 103 4.18 -5.07 -7.21
C ARG A 103 4.58 -5.86 -5.97
N VAL A 104 5.10 -5.19 -4.94
CA VAL A 104 5.39 -5.80 -3.64
C VAL A 104 4.10 -6.26 -2.96
N ALA A 105 3.04 -5.44 -2.98
CA ALA A 105 1.75 -5.79 -2.41
C ALA A 105 1.16 -7.05 -3.06
N LEU A 106 1.18 -7.16 -4.40
CA LEU A 106 0.67 -8.34 -5.12
C LEU A 106 1.46 -9.61 -4.78
N ALA A 107 2.79 -9.51 -4.71
CA ALA A 107 3.65 -10.63 -4.30
C ALA A 107 3.31 -11.12 -2.90
N PHE A 108 2.98 -10.21 -1.98
CA PHE A 108 2.54 -10.53 -0.64
C PHE A 108 1.12 -11.13 -0.61
N TRP A 109 0.15 -10.52 -1.30
CA TRP A 109 -1.25 -10.97 -1.29
C TRP A 109 -1.40 -12.41 -1.77
N GLN A 110 -0.67 -12.81 -2.82
CA GLN A 110 -0.66 -14.19 -3.32
C GLN A 110 -0.33 -15.20 -2.21
N ARG A 111 0.60 -14.84 -1.31
CA ARG A 111 1.04 -15.70 -0.21
C ARG A 111 0.10 -15.64 0.98
N ALA A 112 -0.42 -14.45 1.29
CA ALA A 112 -1.35 -14.22 2.39
C ALA A 112 -2.62 -15.09 2.27
N LEU A 113 -3.02 -15.46 1.04
CA LEU A 113 -4.12 -16.41 0.81
C LEU A 113 -3.93 -17.78 1.48
N ASN A 114 -2.70 -18.18 1.80
CA ASN A 114 -2.37 -19.51 2.32
C ASN A 114 -1.63 -19.47 3.68
N HIS A 115 -1.34 -18.29 4.24
CA HIS A 115 -0.57 -18.13 5.47
C HIS A 115 -1.33 -17.23 6.46
N GLY A 116 -1.82 -17.80 7.56
CA GLY A 116 -2.68 -17.08 8.52
C GLY A 116 -2.07 -15.79 9.06
N ASP A 117 -0.79 -15.81 9.47
CA ASP A 117 -0.11 -14.62 10.00
C ASP A 117 0.01 -13.48 8.96
N GLU A 118 0.18 -13.83 7.68
CA GLU A 118 0.23 -12.87 6.57
C GLU A 118 -1.18 -12.35 6.23
N ALA A 119 -2.20 -13.21 6.28
CA ALA A 119 -3.60 -12.80 6.13
C ALA A 119 -4.03 -11.81 7.22
N ASP A 120 -3.59 -12.03 8.46
CA ASP A 120 -3.84 -11.13 9.57
C ASP A 120 -3.13 -9.78 9.38
N LEU A 121 -1.91 -9.80 8.81
CA LEU A 121 -1.19 -8.58 8.48
C LEU A 121 -1.92 -7.77 7.40
N PHE A 122 -2.33 -8.41 6.31
CA PHE A 122 -3.17 -7.77 5.29
C PHE A 122 -4.44 -7.17 5.91
N SER A 123 -5.16 -7.96 6.72
CA SER A 123 -6.43 -7.54 7.32
C SER A 123 -6.28 -6.34 8.24
N ARG A 124 -5.19 -6.25 9.01
CA ARG A 124 -4.89 -5.08 9.85
C ARG A 124 -4.61 -3.82 9.02
N SER A 125 -3.74 -3.93 8.03
CA SER A 125 -3.39 -2.79 7.15
C SER A 125 -4.61 -2.30 6.38
N PHE A 126 -5.35 -3.21 5.75
CA PHE A 126 -6.57 -2.90 5.01
C PHE A 126 -7.68 -2.34 5.91
N GLY A 127 -7.82 -2.88 7.12
CA GLY A 127 -8.77 -2.39 8.12
C GLY A 127 -8.49 -0.95 8.56
N SER A 128 -7.21 -0.58 8.73
CA SER A 128 -6.79 0.79 9.05
C SER A 128 -7.22 1.78 7.97
N TRP A 129 -6.93 1.47 6.69
CA TRP A 129 -7.35 2.31 5.56
C TRP A 129 -8.87 2.39 5.44
N ARG A 130 -9.58 1.27 5.60
CA ARG A 130 -11.04 1.23 5.58
C ARG A 130 -11.64 2.17 6.64
N GLU A 131 -11.12 2.13 7.86
CA GLU A 131 -11.62 2.96 8.95
C GLU A 131 -11.35 4.45 8.71
N PHE A 132 -10.17 4.79 8.19
CA PHE A 132 -9.86 6.17 7.81
C PHE A 132 -10.79 6.69 6.71
N LEU A 133 -10.96 5.94 5.61
CA LEU A 133 -11.85 6.32 4.51
C LEU A 133 -13.30 6.44 4.99
N ARG A 134 -13.76 5.52 5.84
CA ARG A 134 -15.09 5.56 6.46
C ARG A 134 -15.29 6.84 7.26
N LEU A 135 -14.30 7.23 8.07
CA LEU A 135 -14.36 8.48 8.84
C LEU A 135 -14.50 9.68 7.90
N ARG A 136 -13.65 9.80 6.87
CA ARG A 136 -13.73 10.90 5.89
C ARG A 136 -15.07 10.95 5.15
N LEU A 137 -15.64 9.80 4.81
CA LEU A 137 -16.99 9.69 4.22
C LEU A 137 -18.08 10.20 5.18
N THR A 138 -18.03 9.82 6.45
CA THR A 138 -18.97 10.33 7.46
C THR A 138 -18.88 11.85 7.57
N GLU A 139 -17.66 12.39 7.62
CA GLU A 139 -17.45 13.83 7.69
C GLU A 139 -17.97 14.57 6.46
N ALA A 140 -17.82 13.99 5.26
CA ALA A 140 -18.36 14.58 4.03
C ALA A 140 -19.90 14.71 4.07
N VAL A 141 -20.60 13.75 4.70
CA VAL A 141 -22.05 13.84 4.95
C VAL A 141 -22.35 14.94 5.96
N GLU A 142 -21.65 14.95 7.09
CA GLU A 142 -21.84 15.94 8.18
C GLU A 142 -21.64 17.37 7.70
N ASP A 143 -20.65 17.57 6.82
CA ASP A 143 -20.27 18.87 6.28
C ASP A 143 -21.14 19.27 5.06
N GLY A 144 -22.05 18.38 4.62
CA GLY A 144 -22.97 18.62 3.51
C GLY A 144 -22.33 18.60 2.12
N GLU A 145 -21.14 18.00 1.98
CA GLU A 145 -20.41 17.88 0.72
C GLU A 145 -20.99 16.79 -0.20
N ILE A 146 -21.71 15.83 0.40
CA ILE A 146 -22.44 14.75 -0.29
C ILE A 146 -23.85 14.61 0.30
N PRO A 147 -24.83 14.06 -0.44
CA PRO A 147 -26.22 13.96 0.03
C PRO A 147 -26.38 13.19 1.36
N PRO A 148 -27.28 13.61 2.25
CA PRO A 148 -27.45 12.99 3.57
C PRO A 148 -28.02 11.57 3.54
N ASP A 149 -28.65 11.16 2.44
CA ASP A 149 -29.18 9.82 2.18
C ASP A 149 -28.20 8.90 1.44
N THR A 150 -26.95 9.33 1.25
CA THR A 150 -25.90 8.52 0.64
C THR A 150 -25.66 7.24 1.43
N ASP A 151 -25.69 6.09 0.76
CA ASP A 151 -25.22 4.82 1.32
C ASP A 151 -23.69 4.84 1.41
N THR A 152 -23.18 5.32 2.55
CA THR A 152 -21.74 5.45 2.80
C THR A 152 -21.02 4.11 2.85
N THR A 153 -21.74 3.01 3.14
CA THR A 153 -21.14 1.66 3.14
C THR A 153 -20.90 1.20 1.72
N ALA A 154 -21.92 1.31 0.85
CA ALA A 154 -21.77 0.98 -0.56
C ALA A 154 -20.71 1.87 -1.26
N ALA A 155 -20.69 3.17 -0.96
CA ALA A 155 -19.69 4.09 -1.50
C ALA A 155 -18.26 3.73 -1.07
N LEU A 156 -18.07 3.34 0.19
CA LEU A 156 -16.77 2.89 0.70
C LEU A 156 -16.31 1.59 0.01
N ASP A 157 -17.20 0.61 -0.11
CA ASP A 157 -16.89 -0.66 -0.76
C ASP A 157 -16.56 -0.47 -2.27
N GLU A 158 -17.26 0.43 -2.96
CA GLU A 158 -16.94 0.81 -4.34
C GLU A 158 -15.56 1.47 -4.44
N LEU A 159 -15.26 2.45 -3.57
CA LEU A 159 -13.96 3.11 -3.55
C LEU A 159 -12.83 2.12 -3.29
N LEU A 160 -12.96 1.26 -2.28
CA LEU A 160 -11.97 0.23 -1.98
C LEU A 160 -11.76 -0.73 -3.16
N THR A 161 -12.83 -1.09 -3.87
CA THR A 161 -12.75 -1.91 -5.08
C THR A 161 -11.95 -1.21 -6.18
N ILE A 162 -12.19 0.08 -6.41
CA ILE A 162 -11.41 0.90 -7.35
C ILE A 162 -9.93 0.90 -6.93
N LEU A 163 -9.64 1.22 -5.67
CA LEU A 163 -8.28 1.31 -5.15
C LEU A 163 -7.52 -0.01 -5.30
N MET A 164 -8.13 -1.15 -4.94
CA MET A 164 -7.50 -2.47 -5.08
C MET A 164 -7.34 -2.89 -6.54
N GLY A 165 -8.32 -2.59 -7.40
CA GLY A 165 -8.23 -2.83 -8.83
C GLY A 165 -7.09 -2.05 -9.48
N THR A 166 -6.80 -0.84 -8.99
CA THR A 166 -5.68 -0.04 -9.50
C THR A 166 -4.33 -0.67 -9.19
N GLN A 167 -4.15 -1.34 -8.03
CA GLN A 167 -2.91 -2.04 -7.69
C GLN A 167 -2.60 -3.16 -8.70
N ILE A 168 -3.62 -3.96 -9.04
CA ILE A 168 -3.50 -5.07 -9.99
C ILE A 168 -3.20 -4.52 -11.38
N THR A 169 -4.02 -3.58 -11.87
CA THR A 169 -3.84 -3.02 -13.21
C THR A 169 -2.52 -2.28 -13.35
N ALA A 170 -2.01 -1.65 -12.28
CA ALA A 170 -0.71 -0.97 -12.23
C ALA A 170 0.50 -1.88 -12.43
N ALA A 171 0.43 -3.11 -11.94
CA ALA A 171 1.57 -4.01 -11.95
C ALA A 171 1.91 -4.53 -13.35
N PHE A 172 0.92 -4.55 -14.25
CA PHE A 172 1.12 -4.89 -15.65
C PHE A 172 1.58 -3.68 -16.47
N ASP A 173 2.30 -3.98 -17.55
CA ASP A 173 2.73 -2.98 -18.52
C ASP A 173 1.52 -2.55 -19.36
N LEU A 174 0.82 -1.53 -18.89
CA LEU A 174 -0.36 -0.99 -19.54
C LEU A 174 0.00 0.24 -20.38
N PRO A 175 -0.71 0.47 -21.48
CA PRO A 175 -0.41 1.54 -22.42
C PRO A 175 -0.41 2.93 -21.78
N GLU A 176 0.21 3.89 -22.49
CA GLU A 176 0.27 5.31 -22.16
C GLU A 176 -1.08 5.88 -21.66
N GLY A 177 -1.03 6.87 -20.77
CA GLY A 177 -2.23 7.51 -20.21
C GLY A 177 -2.88 6.79 -19.02
N ARG A 178 -2.18 5.83 -18.38
CA ARG A 178 -2.73 5.00 -17.30
C ARG A 178 -3.06 5.81 -16.04
N THR A 179 -2.18 6.72 -15.65
CA THR A 179 -2.30 7.52 -14.43
C THR A 179 -3.48 8.46 -14.58
N GLU A 180 -3.62 9.06 -15.75
CA GLU A 180 -4.74 9.91 -16.14
C GLU A 180 -6.07 9.15 -16.11
N ARG A 181 -6.10 7.90 -16.62
CA ARG A 181 -7.31 7.05 -16.55
C ARG A 181 -7.67 6.66 -15.11
N MET A 182 -6.67 6.38 -14.27
CA MET A 182 -6.87 6.09 -12.85
C MET A 182 -7.48 7.30 -12.13
N LEU A 183 -6.88 8.48 -12.30
CA LEU A 183 -7.40 9.73 -11.75
C LEU A 183 -8.80 10.06 -12.29
N ALA A 184 -9.05 9.85 -13.58
CA ALA A 184 -10.37 10.04 -14.17
C ALA A 184 -11.43 9.09 -13.59
N THR A 185 -11.05 7.84 -13.26
CA THR A 185 -11.94 6.88 -12.61
C THR A 185 -12.30 7.34 -11.20
N LEU A 186 -11.30 7.81 -10.44
CA LEU A 186 -11.52 8.37 -9.10
C LEU A 186 -12.37 9.64 -9.16
N GLU A 187 -12.14 10.53 -10.13
CA GLU A 187 -12.94 11.74 -10.31
C GLU A 187 -14.40 11.42 -10.66
N ALA A 188 -14.61 10.45 -11.54
CA ALA A 188 -15.96 10.01 -11.90
C ALA A 188 -16.69 9.44 -10.69
N PHE A 189 -16.00 8.69 -9.81
CA PHE A 189 -16.55 8.23 -8.54
C PHE A 189 -16.96 9.41 -7.64
N PHE A 190 -16.07 10.38 -7.40
CA PHE A 190 -16.38 11.53 -6.55
C PHE A 190 -17.48 12.43 -7.13
N THR A 191 -17.58 12.55 -8.45
CA THR A 191 -18.66 13.29 -9.11
C THR A 191 -20.01 12.64 -8.82
N ARG A 192 -20.13 11.32 -9.01
CA ARG A 192 -21.35 10.57 -8.68
C ARG A 192 -21.71 10.67 -7.20
N LEU A 193 -20.71 10.62 -6.33
CA LEU A 193 -20.91 10.66 -4.88
C LEU A 193 -21.50 12.01 -4.42
N ARG A 194 -21.19 13.11 -5.11
CA ARG A 194 -21.80 14.43 -4.87
C ARG A 194 -23.24 14.55 -5.37
N GLY A 195 -23.76 13.53 -6.07
CA GLY A 195 -25.10 13.55 -6.66
C GLY A 195 -25.22 14.37 -7.95
N LEU A 196 -24.12 14.55 -8.68
CA LEU A 196 -24.05 15.25 -9.98
C LEU A 196 -23.93 14.28 -11.16
#